data_AF-A0A935KH79-F1
#
_entry.id   AF-A0A935KH79-F1
#
_cell.length_a   1.000
_cell.length_b   1.000
_cell.length_c   1.000
_cell.angle_alpha   90.00
_cell.angle_beta   90.00
_cell.angle_gamma   90.00
#
_symmetry.space_group_name_H-M   'P 1'
#
loop_
_entity.id
_entity.type
_entity.pdbx_description
1 polymer ?
#
loop_
_entity_poly.entity_id
_entity_poly.type
_entity_poly.pdbx_seq_one_letter_code
_entity_poly.pdbx_strand_id
1 'polypeptide(L)'
;MEHSAPSLSYPEIAAWFVGLADRFSATLILDATSVGRPVIDMCRAPERNVVAVVVTTGTNTSQDPVGYWHVPERALVASVRVAMQGARARLRVPAALPLAEPFLEAWLSGAHELDIVQVVALALWWSARCPPKAAPSQVGEAEALKARILRENSSRLRAARKRPW
;
A
#
# COMPACT_ATOMS: atom_id res chain seq x y z
N MET A 1 10.43 -25.85 -10.22
CA MET A 1 11.66 -25.10 -9.92
C MET A 1 11.25 -23.84 -9.18
N GLU A 2 11.72 -23.74 -7.94
CA GLU A 2 11.32 -22.76 -6.93
C GLU A 2 11.44 -21.32 -7.44
N HIS A 3 10.35 -20.56 -7.35
CA HIS A 3 10.41 -19.10 -7.41
C HIS A 3 11.00 -18.61 -6.08
N SER A 4 12.33 -18.58 -5.99
CA SER A 4 12.98 -17.85 -4.90
C SER A 4 12.81 -16.36 -5.19
N ALA A 5 11.99 -15.67 -4.40
CA ALA A 5 11.92 -14.22 -4.43
C ALA A 5 13.35 -13.68 -4.22
N PRO A 6 13.79 -12.63 -4.95
CA PRO A 6 15.10 -12.05 -4.73
C PRO A 6 15.22 -11.69 -3.25
N SER A 7 16.22 -12.25 -2.55
CA SER A 7 16.44 -11.99 -1.13
C SER A 7 17.04 -10.59 -0.98
N LEU A 8 16.21 -9.57 -1.10
CA LEU A 8 16.58 -8.21 -0.77
C LEU A 8 16.92 -8.17 0.72
N SER A 9 18.06 -7.58 1.05
CA SER A 9 18.40 -7.24 2.43
C SER A 9 17.43 -6.19 2.98
N TYR A 10 17.28 -6.11 4.30
CA TYR A 10 16.42 -5.09 4.93
C TYR A 10 16.75 -3.65 4.50
N PRO A 11 18.03 -3.24 4.37
CA PRO A 11 18.37 -1.93 3.82
C PRO A 11 17.90 -1.74 2.36
N GLU A 12 17.99 -2.76 1.51
CA GLU A 12 17.52 -2.68 0.12
C GLU A 12 15.99 -2.57 0.04
N ILE A 13 15.27 -3.29 0.91
CA ILE A 13 13.81 -3.19 1.04
C ILE A 13 13.43 -1.77 1.50
N ALA A 14 14.08 -1.26 2.55
CA ALA A 14 13.82 0.09 3.06
C ALA A 14 14.09 1.16 2.00
N ALA A 15 15.24 1.09 1.32
CA ALA A 15 15.59 2.00 0.23
C ALA A 15 14.57 1.94 -0.91
N TRP A 16 14.05 0.75 -1.24
CA TRP A 16 13.01 0.59 -2.25
C TRP A 16 11.70 1.26 -1.84
N PHE A 17 11.24 1.06 -0.60
CA PHE A 17 10.04 1.72 -0.09
C PHE A 17 10.18 3.24 -0.02
N VAL A 18 11.31 3.74 0.46
CA VAL A 18 11.59 5.19 0.52
C VAL A 18 11.60 5.79 -0.88
N GLY A 19 12.30 5.16 -1.82
CA GLY A 19 12.33 5.64 -3.21
C GLY A 19 10.94 5.65 -3.87
N LEU A 20 10.04 4.74 -3.48
CA LEU A 20 8.65 4.74 -3.93
C LEU A 20 7.86 5.90 -3.33
N ALA A 21 7.98 6.12 -2.02
CA ALA A 21 7.30 7.18 -1.30
C ALA A 21 7.70 8.57 -1.83
N ASP A 22 9.00 8.79 -2.02
CA ASP A 22 9.55 10.06 -2.51
C ASP A 22 9.08 10.35 -3.94
N ARG A 23 9.11 9.34 -4.82
CA ARG A 23 8.64 9.45 -6.22
C ARG A 23 7.19 9.90 -6.32
N PHE A 24 6.35 9.47 -5.39
CA PHE A 24 4.93 9.79 -5.37
C PHE A 24 4.56 10.90 -4.39
N SER A 25 5.53 11.45 -3.66
CA SER A 25 5.31 12.42 -2.57
C SER A 25 4.18 11.96 -1.64
N ALA A 26 4.19 10.67 -1.31
CA ALA A 26 3.11 9.99 -0.61
C ALA A 26 3.52 9.63 0.83
N THR A 27 2.53 9.46 1.70
CA THR A 27 2.75 8.84 3.01
C THR A 27 3.08 7.36 2.83
N LEU A 28 4.13 6.89 3.48
CA LEU A 28 4.54 5.50 3.43
C LEU A 28 3.90 4.73 4.59
N ILE A 29 2.93 3.87 4.28
CA ILE A 29 2.24 3.03 5.28
C ILE A 29 2.87 1.64 5.22
N LEU A 30 3.36 1.13 6.35
CA LEU A 30 4.06 -0.14 6.43
C LEU A 30 3.41 -1.04 7.49
N ASP A 31 3.17 -2.29 7.11
CA ASP A 31 2.71 -3.32 8.03
C ASP A 31 3.90 -3.96 8.76
N ALA A 32 4.02 -3.65 10.05
CA ALA A 32 5.04 -4.16 10.94
C ALA A 32 4.95 -5.67 11.19
N THR A 33 3.80 -6.30 10.93
CA THR A 33 3.63 -7.74 11.11
C THR A 33 4.21 -8.56 9.95
N SER A 34 4.19 -8.02 8.73
CA SER A 34 4.76 -8.65 7.54
C SER A 34 6.17 -8.13 7.21
N VAL A 35 6.35 -6.81 7.15
CA VAL A 35 7.62 -6.16 6.76
C VAL A 35 8.65 -6.19 7.89
N GLY A 36 8.17 -6.19 9.13
CA GLY A 36 9.02 -6.18 10.32
C GLY A 36 9.47 -4.78 10.75
N ARG A 37 9.65 -4.63 12.06
CA ARG A 37 10.10 -3.38 12.71
C ARG A 37 11.45 -2.85 12.19
N PRO A 38 12.49 -3.69 11.92
CA PRO A 38 13.78 -3.18 11.46
C PRO A 38 13.70 -2.36 10.16
N VAL A 39 12.90 -2.81 9.20
CA VAL A 39 12.71 -2.10 7.92
C VAL A 39 11.93 -0.80 8.14
N ILE A 40 10.93 -0.80 9.03
CA ILE A 40 10.17 0.41 9.39
C ILE A 40 11.09 1.45 10.03
N ASP A 41 11.93 1.03 10.96
CA ASP A 41 12.86 1.92 11.65
C ASP A 41 13.89 2.51 10.65
N MET A 42 14.33 1.74 9.65
CA MET A 42 15.17 2.24 8.55
C MET A 42 14.44 3.22 7.62
N CYS A 43 13.13 3.10 7.46
CA CYS A 43 12.33 4.02 6.63
C CYS A 43 12.06 5.37 7.33
N ARG A 44 12.06 5.40 8.67
CA ARG A 44 11.74 6.59 9.48
C ARG A 44 12.86 7.65 9.36
N ALA A 45 12.45 8.89 9.11
CA ALA A 45 13.32 10.07 9.17
C ALA A 45 12.46 11.31 9.50
N PRO A 46 13.02 12.38 10.10
CA PRO A 46 12.27 13.58 10.50
C PRO A 46 11.42 14.20 9.39
N GLU A 47 11.91 14.16 8.15
CA GLU A 47 11.27 14.72 6.97
C GLU A 47 10.25 13.78 6.30
N ARG A 48 10.13 12.53 6.75
CA ARG A 48 9.35 11.48 6.07
C ARG A 48 8.13 11.06 6.85
N ASN A 49 6.96 11.14 6.21
CA ASN A 49 5.72 10.66 6.81
C ASN A 49 5.61 9.13 6.66
N VAL A 50 6.06 8.42 7.69
CA VAL A 50 5.98 6.96 7.79
C VAL A 50 4.95 6.57 8.84
N VAL A 51 3.97 5.77 8.43
CA VAL A 51 2.92 5.23 9.29
C VAL A 51 3.18 3.75 9.49
N ALA A 52 3.51 3.37 10.72
CA ALA A 52 3.72 1.98 11.08
C ALA A 52 2.42 1.37 11.62
N VAL A 53 2.00 0.24 11.05
CA VAL A 53 0.78 -0.47 11.44
C VAL A 53 1.13 -1.87 11.91
N VAL A 54 0.70 -2.25 13.10
CA VAL A 54 0.68 -3.63 13.60
C VAL A 54 -0.73 -4.16 13.37
N VAL A 55 -0.88 -5.11 12.45
CA VAL A 55 -2.14 -5.83 12.27
C VAL A 55 -2.39 -6.74 13.48
N THR A 56 -3.60 -6.70 14.01
CA THR A 56 -3.98 -7.48 15.21
C THR A 56 -5.28 -8.22 14.98
N THR A 57 -5.55 -9.23 15.80
CA THR A 57 -6.85 -9.92 15.88
C THR A 57 -7.79 -9.26 16.91
N GLY A 58 -7.40 -8.12 17.48
CA GLY A 58 -8.10 -7.44 18.56
C GLY A 58 -9.39 -6.75 18.12
N THR A 59 -9.96 -5.94 19.02
CA THR A 59 -11.25 -5.29 18.77
C THR A 59 -11.17 -3.81 18.43
N ASN A 60 -10.20 -3.11 19.01
CA ASN A 60 -10.08 -1.67 18.96
C ASN A 60 -8.78 -1.24 18.29
N THR A 61 -8.83 -0.09 17.61
CA THR A 61 -7.63 0.59 17.15
C THR A 61 -7.00 1.37 18.29
N SER A 62 -5.68 1.28 18.45
CA SER A 62 -4.91 2.11 19.36
C SER A 62 -3.58 2.51 18.72
N GLN A 63 -2.88 3.45 19.33
CA GLN A 63 -1.51 3.81 18.98
C GLN A 63 -0.63 3.66 20.22
N ASP A 64 0.53 3.04 20.07
CA ASP A 64 1.50 2.94 21.15
C ASP A 64 2.34 4.23 21.32
N PRO A 65 3.07 4.40 22.43
CA PRO A 65 3.90 5.60 22.66
C PRO A 65 5.03 5.80 21.66
N VAL A 66 5.43 4.75 20.93
CA VAL A 66 6.48 4.79 19.90
C VAL A 66 5.92 4.94 18.48
N GLY A 67 4.62 5.25 18.39
CA GLY A 67 3.93 5.67 17.17
C GLY A 67 3.41 4.54 16.28
N TYR A 68 3.41 3.28 16.73
CA TYR A 68 2.81 2.17 15.98
C TYR A 68 1.31 2.10 16.19
N TRP A 69 0.56 2.01 15.10
CA TRP A 69 -0.88 1.79 15.12
C TRP A 69 -1.19 0.32 15.27
N HIS A 70 -1.86 -0.07 16.35
CA HIS A 70 -2.43 -1.41 16.49
C HIS A 70 -3.82 -1.42 15.87
N VAL A 71 -3.98 -2.16 14.78
CA VAL A 71 -5.20 -2.13 13.97
C VAL A 71 -5.77 -3.53 13.85
N PRO A 72 -7.01 -3.76 14.29
CA PRO A 72 -7.70 -5.01 14.02
C PRO A 72 -7.81 -5.28 12.51
N GLU A 73 -7.51 -6.49 12.07
CA GLU A 73 -7.67 -6.90 10.66
C GLU A 73 -9.09 -6.62 10.15
N ARG A 74 -10.10 -6.91 10.97
CA ARG A 74 -11.51 -6.60 10.68
C ARG A 74 -11.77 -5.11 10.39
N ALA A 75 -11.01 -4.20 10.98
CA ALA A 75 -11.10 -2.76 10.73
C ALA A 75 -10.47 -2.37 9.38
N LEU A 76 -9.42 -3.08 8.95
CA LEU A 76 -8.83 -2.93 7.62
C LEU A 76 -9.82 -3.41 6.55
N VAL A 77 -10.36 -4.62 6.68
CA VAL A 77 -11.37 -5.18 5.76
C VAL A 77 -12.62 -4.29 5.70
N ALA A 78 -13.07 -3.77 6.84
CA ALA A 78 -14.19 -2.82 6.87
C ALA A 78 -13.92 -1.55 6.04
N SER A 79 -12.67 -1.06 6.03
CA SER A 79 -12.29 0.13 5.24
C SER A 79 -12.43 -0.12 3.75
N VAL A 80 -12.06 -1.32 3.27
CA VAL A 80 -12.26 -1.72 1.87
C VAL A 80 -13.74 -1.85 1.53
N ARG A 81 -14.56 -2.47 2.39
CA ARG A 81 -16.03 -2.57 2.20
C ARG A 81 -16.66 -1.20 2.02
N VAL A 82 -16.33 -0.25 2.90
CA VAL A 82 -16.87 1.12 2.83
C VAL A 82 -16.44 1.82 1.53
N ALA A 83 -15.21 1.63 1.08
CA ALA A 83 -14.72 2.21 -0.17
C ALA A 83 -15.40 1.61 -1.41
N MET A 84 -15.70 0.31 -1.38
CA MET A 84 -16.43 -0.38 -2.45
C MET A 84 -17.91 0.01 -2.51
N GLN A 85 -18.53 0.28 -1.36
CA GLN A 85 -19.93 0.74 -1.27
C GLN A 85 -20.12 2.20 -1.68
N GLY A 86 -19.04 2.97 -1.86
CA GLY A 86 -19.07 4.33 -2.42
C GLY A 86 -19.41 5.45 -1.44
N ALA A 87 -19.38 5.20 -0.13
CA ALA A 87 -19.86 6.15 0.88
C ALA A 87 -18.87 7.27 1.28
N ARG A 88 -17.54 7.10 1.08
CA ARG A 88 -16.53 8.10 1.49
C ARG A 88 -15.35 8.27 0.52
N ALA A 89 -14.92 7.21 -0.15
CA ALA A 89 -13.90 7.24 -1.18
C ALA A 89 -14.24 6.16 -2.21
N ARG A 90 -14.48 6.53 -3.47
CA ARG A 90 -14.60 5.52 -4.52
C ARG A 90 -13.20 4.97 -4.78
N LEU A 91 -12.96 3.73 -4.38
CA LEU A 91 -11.75 3.03 -4.80
C LEU A 91 -11.75 2.99 -6.33
N ARG A 92 -10.75 3.63 -6.94
CA ARG A 92 -10.52 3.62 -8.39
C ARG A 92 -9.25 2.83 -8.65
N VAL A 93 -9.41 1.61 -9.17
CA VAL A 93 -8.28 0.78 -9.58
C VAL A 93 -8.16 0.87 -11.10
N PRO A 94 -7.06 1.41 -11.65
CA PRO A 94 -6.83 1.37 -13.09
C PRO A 94 -6.76 -0.10 -13.56
N ALA A 95 -7.63 -0.50 -14.49
CA ALA A 95 -7.69 -1.86 -15.01
C ALA A 95 -6.37 -2.35 -15.65
N ALA A 96 -5.52 -1.42 -16.09
CA ALA A 96 -4.23 -1.74 -16.67
C ALA A 96 -3.14 -2.08 -15.62
N LEU A 97 -3.45 -2.03 -14.32
CA LEU A 97 -2.54 -2.53 -13.30
C LEU A 97 -2.59 -4.06 -13.26
N PRO A 98 -1.43 -4.76 -13.29
CA PRO A 98 -1.38 -6.23 -13.27
C PRO A 98 -2.09 -6.88 -12.09
N LEU A 99 -2.22 -6.14 -10.99
CA LEU A 99 -2.82 -6.59 -9.74
C LEU A 99 -4.29 -6.17 -9.60
N ALA A 100 -4.89 -5.49 -10.59
CA ALA A 100 -6.27 -5.03 -10.49
C ALA A 100 -7.27 -6.19 -10.42
N GLU A 101 -7.18 -7.13 -11.36
CA GLU A 101 -8.04 -8.31 -11.42
C GLU A 101 -7.76 -9.28 -10.26
N PRO A 102 -6.50 -9.65 -9.94
CA PRO A 102 -6.21 -10.46 -8.75
C PRO A 102 -6.75 -9.88 -7.44
N PHE A 103 -6.72 -8.55 -7.28
CA PHE A 103 -7.31 -7.90 -6.12
C PHE A 103 -8.83 -8.09 -6.07
N LEU A 104 -9.52 -7.87 -7.20
CA LEU A 104 -10.97 -8.01 -7.29
C LEU A 104 -11.42 -9.45 -7.06
N GLU A 105 -10.71 -10.43 -7.63
CA GLU A 105 -10.98 -11.86 -7.42
C GLU A 105 -10.80 -12.25 -5.95
N ALA A 106 -9.68 -11.85 -5.34
CA ALA A 106 -9.43 -12.08 -3.91
C ALA A 106 -10.53 -11.46 -3.04
N TRP A 107 -10.93 -10.23 -3.34
CA TRP A 107 -11.99 -9.55 -2.62
C TRP A 107 -13.35 -10.24 -2.73
N LEU A 108 -13.76 -10.61 -3.94
CA LEU A 108 -15.07 -11.22 -4.20
C LEU A 108 -15.18 -12.66 -3.67
N SER A 109 -14.08 -13.40 -3.64
CA SER A 109 -14.02 -14.75 -3.06
C SER A 109 -13.93 -14.75 -1.53
N GLY A 110 -13.70 -13.59 -0.90
CA GLY A 110 -13.55 -13.45 0.55
C GLY A 110 -12.15 -13.78 1.09
N ALA A 111 -11.16 -14.00 0.21
CA ALA A 111 -9.76 -14.27 0.54
C ALA A 111 -9.03 -12.98 0.98
N HIS A 112 -9.48 -12.38 2.08
CA HIS A 112 -9.00 -11.09 2.56
C HIS A 112 -7.60 -11.14 3.19
N GLU A 113 -7.13 -12.34 3.56
CA GLU A 113 -5.81 -12.59 4.13
C GLU A 113 -4.68 -12.47 3.10
N LEU A 114 -4.99 -12.43 1.80
CA LEU A 114 -3.98 -12.24 0.76
C LEU A 114 -3.34 -10.85 0.84
N ASP A 115 -2.01 -10.79 0.71
CA ASP A 115 -1.21 -9.56 0.79
C ASP A 115 -1.77 -8.42 -0.05
N ILE A 116 -2.28 -8.74 -1.25
CA ILE A 116 -2.86 -7.75 -2.16
C ILE A 116 -4.08 -7.03 -1.56
N VAL A 117 -4.93 -7.75 -0.83
CA VAL A 117 -6.09 -7.18 -0.15
C VAL A 117 -5.62 -6.37 1.06
N GLN A 118 -4.67 -6.90 1.83
CA GLN A 118 -4.13 -6.23 3.00
C GLN A 118 -3.46 -4.90 2.65
N VAL A 119 -2.66 -4.83 1.58
CA VAL A 119 -2.01 -3.59 1.11
C VAL A 119 -3.05 -2.53 0.73
N VAL A 120 -4.10 -2.90 0.00
CA VAL A 120 -5.19 -1.98 -0.34
C VAL A 120 -5.95 -1.55 0.93
N ALA A 121 -6.18 -2.47 1.86
CA ALA A 121 -6.88 -2.20 3.10
C ALA A 121 -6.12 -1.23 4.01
N LEU A 122 -4.80 -1.36 4.13
CA LEU A 122 -3.93 -0.42 4.86
C LEU A 122 -4.01 0.98 4.28
N ALA A 123 -3.89 1.11 2.96
CA ALA A 123 -3.98 2.40 2.27
C ALA A 123 -5.35 3.07 2.50
N LEU A 124 -6.44 2.32 2.34
CA LEU A 124 -7.79 2.82 2.56
C LEU A 124 -8.03 3.20 4.02
N TRP A 125 -7.58 2.37 4.95
CA TRP A 125 -7.72 2.61 6.39
C TRP A 125 -7.03 3.92 6.82
N TRP A 126 -5.83 4.20 6.31
CA TRP A 126 -5.13 5.45 6.60
C TRP A 126 -5.80 6.66 5.93
N SER A 127 -6.18 6.52 4.66
CA SER A 127 -6.84 7.60 3.91
C SER A 127 -8.17 8.06 4.53
N ALA A 128 -8.88 7.18 5.23
CA ALA A 128 -10.12 7.53 5.93
C ALA A 128 -9.88 8.37 7.20
N ARG A 129 -8.65 8.42 7.70
CA ARG A 129 -8.24 9.09 8.96
C ARG A 129 -7.51 10.40 8.72
N CYS A 130 -6.84 10.53 7.59
CA CYS A 130 -6.30 11.81 7.14
C CYS A 130 -7.39 12.51 6.32
N PRO A 131 -7.94 13.67 6.73
CA PRO A 131 -8.80 14.43 5.82
C PRO A 131 -8.02 14.65 4.53
N PRO A 132 -8.61 14.44 3.33
CA PRO A 132 -7.89 14.65 2.10
C PRO A 132 -7.29 16.05 2.15
N LYS A 133 -5.95 16.16 2.13
CA LYS A 133 -5.28 17.42 1.80
C LYS A 133 -5.99 17.87 0.53
N ALA A 134 -6.69 19.01 0.60
CA ALA A 134 -7.74 19.42 -0.35
C ALA A 134 -7.52 18.73 -1.68
N ALA A 135 -8.43 17.79 -2.02
CA ALA A 135 -8.27 16.90 -3.17
C ALA A 135 -7.64 17.71 -4.30
N PRO A 136 -6.57 17.21 -4.96
CA PRO A 136 -5.96 17.96 -6.05
C PRO A 136 -7.09 18.45 -6.94
N SER A 137 -7.27 19.77 -6.97
CA SER A 137 -8.46 20.42 -7.52
C SER A 137 -8.60 20.17 -9.02
N GLN A 138 -7.68 19.40 -9.59
CA GLN A 138 -7.59 19.06 -10.98
C GLN A 138 -7.63 17.53 -11.09
N VAL A 139 -8.74 17.02 -11.63
CA VAL A 139 -8.83 15.69 -12.23
C VAL A 139 -7.59 15.39 -13.12
N GLY A 140 -6.96 16.43 -13.67
CA GLY A 140 -5.69 16.37 -14.40
C GLY A 140 -4.49 15.86 -13.60
N GLU A 141 -4.32 16.19 -12.32
CA GLU A 141 -3.18 15.73 -11.52
C GLU A 141 -3.28 14.24 -11.18
N ALA A 142 -4.48 13.78 -10.82
CA ALA A 142 -4.73 12.36 -10.58
C ALA A 142 -4.56 11.53 -11.86
N GLU A 143 -5.03 12.03 -13.00
CA GLU A 143 -4.88 11.34 -14.29
C GLU A 143 -3.42 11.38 -14.77
N ALA A 144 -2.68 12.48 -14.53
CA ALA A 144 -1.25 12.58 -14.80
C ALA A 144 -0.43 11.60 -13.94
N LEU A 145 -0.75 11.48 -12.65
CA LEU A 145 -0.15 10.52 -11.75
C LEU A 145 -0.44 9.08 -12.19
N LYS A 146 -1.69 8.76 -12.51
CA LYS A 146 -2.10 7.46 -13.04
C LYS A 146 -1.35 7.13 -14.34
N ALA A 147 -1.27 8.08 -15.27
CA ALA A 147 -0.55 7.90 -16.53
C ALA A 147 0.97 7.71 -16.31
N ARG A 148 1.56 8.42 -15.34
CA ARG A 148 2.97 8.24 -14.94
C ARG A 148 3.21 6.85 -14.38
N ILE A 149 2.41 6.42 -13.39
CA ILE A 149 2.48 5.08 -12.79
C ILE A 149 2.37 4.00 -13.86
N LEU A 150 1.39 4.14 -14.77
CA LEU A 150 1.17 3.13 -15.79
C LEU A 150 2.34 3.04 -16.78
N ARG A 151 2.90 4.18 -17.22
CA ARG A 151 4.09 4.21 -18.09
C ARG A 151 5.29 3.53 -17.44
N GLU A 152 5.53 3.85 -16.17
CA GLU A 152 6.67 3.35 -15.42
C GLU A 152 6.56 1.85 -15.12
N ASN A 153 5.38 1.38 -14.69
CA ASN A 153 5.12 -0.05 -14.51
C ASN A 153 5.25 -0.81 -15.84
N SER A 154 4.73 -0.26 -16.94
CA SER A 154 4.88 -0.88 -18.26
C SER A 154 6.34 -0.96 -18.70
N SER A 155 7.18 0.02 -18.35
CA SER A 155 8.61 -0.01 -18.65
C SER A 155 9.36 -1.05 -17.81
N ARG A 156 9.02 -1.17 -16.52
CA ARG A 156 9.62 -2.14 -15.59
C ARG A 156 9.23 -3.58 -15.94
N LEU A 157 7.97 -3.83 -16.28
CA LEU A 157 7.52 -5.15 -16.74
C LEU A 157 8.19 -5.56 -18.05
N ARG A 158 8.43 -4.60 -18.95
CA ARG A 158 9.21 -4.85 -20.18
C ARG A 158 10.69 -5.10 -19.91
N ALA A 159 11.29 -4.39 -18.96
CA ALA A 159 12.69 -4.60 -18.55
C ALA A 159 12.86 -5.95 -17.85
N ALA A 160 11.92 -6.34 -16.98
CA ALA A 160 11.90 -7.64 -16.31
C ALA A 160 11.76 -8.80 -17.31
N ARG A 161 10.94 -8.65 -18.37
CA ARG A 161 10.81 -9.63 -19.47
C ARG A 161 12.02 -9.72 -20.41
N LYS A 162 12.93 -8.74 -20.39
CA LYS A 162 14.12 -8.68 -21.27
C LYS A 162 15.40 -9.22 -20.64
N ARG A 163 15.39 -9.61 -19.36
CA ARG A 163 16.53 -10.35 -18.78
C ARG A 163 16.43 -11.79 -19.28
N PRO A 164 17.35 -12.28 -20.12
CA PRO A 164 17.44 -13.70 -20.39
C PRO A 164 17.85 -14.39 -19.10
N TRP A 165 17.30 -15.58 -18.90
CA TRP A 165 17.52 -16.51 -17.80
C TRP A 165 18.99 -16.65 -17.43
#